data_AF-A0A1G7R5W3-F1
#
_entry.id   AF-A0A1G7R5W3-F1
#
_cell.length_a   1.000
_cell.length_b   1.000
_cell.length_c   1.000
_cell.angle_alpha   90.00
_cell.angle_beta   90.00
_cell.angle_gamma   90.00
#
_symmetry.space_group_name_H-M   'P 1'
#
loop_
_entity.id
_entity.type
_entity.pdbx_description
1 polymer ?
#
loop_
_entity_poly.entity_id
_entity_poly.type
_entity_poly.pdbx_seq_one_letter_code
_entity_poly.pdbx_strand_id
1 'polypeptide(L)'
;MGMREALERELSSLNPDGVPSMLQMILQSACLDLSCGVLIAQADEETVTGALLGAIAANAAWASRIESEGGQEITWLRYRKTKGYFDSESRTGVDFGLMISIGSNNHRLAVFQAKRPEALTPEVLNVHRVAPADGNLSEESQFERLVRYGHEVLNAIGRPAAPDDTQCLDWMHYLTYVEDGLPTYTVAQLDEIRKAYAGEQAQGVSGRASMQLEILTKAELAFLLTSGASEVLSPQFGWLSLSDRDSEAATGKLSRRMPMLEVALPGAPRPRNGRIPKDMVQEEFVKRGRARQALAEDWTKMRMPKQQASEDTDASNDSGAILTKKRKPK
;
A
#
# COMPACT_ATOMS: atom_id res chain seq x y z
N MET A 1 -27.15 -9.06 2.35
CA MET A 1 -25.71 -9.11 2.66
C MET A 1 -25.13 -7.75 2.35
N GLY A 2 -24.66 -7.02 3.37
CA GLY A 2 -24.11 -5.67 3.20
C GLY A 2 -22.74 -5.68 2.52
N MET A 3 -22.34 -4.57 1.90
CA MET A 3 -21.02 -4.42 1.25
C MET A 3 -19.87 -4.69 2.21
N ARG A 4 -20.03 -4.31 3.50
CA ARG A 4 -19.12 -4.65 4.59
C ARG A 4 -19.00 -6.18 4.78
N GLU A 5 -20.11 -6.91 4.85
CA GLU A 5 -20.12 -8.37 5.02
C GLU A 5 -19.52 -9.12 3.80
N ALA A 6 -19.75 -8.61 2.59
CA ALA A 6 -19.18 -9.20 1.37
C ALA A 6 -17.66 -8.99 1.30
N LEU A 7 -17.20 -7.79 1.64
CA LEU A 7 -15.79 -7.43 1.69
C LEU A 7 -15.09 -8.16 2.85
N GLU A 8 -15.69 -8.20 4.04
CA GLU A 8 -15.23 -9.00 5.17
C GLU A 8 -15.13 -10.48 4.79
N ARG A 9 -16.06 -11.05 4.00
CA ARG A 9 -15.98 -12.44 3.56
C ARG A 9 -14.81 -12.70 2.59
N GLU A 10 -14.62 -11.81 1.62
CA GLU A 10 -13.52 -11.91 0.65
C GLU A 10 -12.16 -11.72 1.33
N LEU A 11 -12.08 -10.79 2.28
CA LEU A 11 -10.84 -10.51 3.02
C LEU A 11 -10.56 -11.51 4.15
N SER A 12 -11.59 -12.07 4.81
CA SER A 12 -11.42 -13.14 5.81
C SER A 12 -10.88 -14.42 5.18
N SER A 13 -11.12 -14.64 3.88
CA SER A 13 -10.50 -15.74 3.13
C SER A 13 -8.98 -15.55 2.94
N LEU A 14 -8.52 -14.30 3.07
CA LEU A 14 -7.13 -13.89 2.87
C LEU A 14 -6.40 -13.57 4.20
N ASN A 15 -7.14 -13.44 5.31
CA ASN A 15 -6.59 -13.19 6.65
C ASN A 15 -7.41 -13.95 7.71
N PRO A 16 -7.09 -15.24 7.97
CA PRO A 16 -7.90 -16.11 8.84
C PRO A 16 -7.87 -15.73 10.33
N ASP A 17 -6.95 -14.84 10.75
CA ASP A 17 -6.65 -14.58 12.16
C ASP A 17 -7.36 -13.35 12.76
N GLY A 18 -8.21 -12.65 12.01
CA GLY A 18 -8.98 -11.53 12.55
C GLY A 18 -9.64 -10.64 11.50
N VAL A 19 -10.46 -9.68 11.95
CA VAL A 19 -11.03 -8.65 11.06
C VAL A 19 -9.89 -7.72 10.62
N PRO A 20 -9.61 -7.60 9.31
CA PRO A 20 -8.55 -6.73 8.82
C PRO A 20 -8.84 -5.27 9.18
N SER A 21 -7.81 -4.51 9.55
CA SER A 21 -7.95 -3.07 9.75
C SER A 21 -8.34 -2.40 8.43
N MET A 22 -9.03 -1.27 8.49
CA MET A 22 -9.40 -0.50 7.30
C MET A 22 -8.19 -0.23 6.39
N LEU A 23 -7.03 0.02 6.97
CA LEU A 23 -5.80 0.24 6.22
C LEU A 23 -5.38 -1.01 5.45
N GLN A 24 -5.43 -2.18 6.08
CA GLN A 24 -5.19 -3.45 5.41
C GLN A 24 -6.16 -3.65 4.25
N MET A 25 -7.45 -3.34 4.44
CA MET A 25 -8.46 -3.44 3.38
C MET A 25 -8.14 -2.52 2.20
N ILE A 26 -7.75 -1.27 2.45
CA ILE A 26 -7.38 -0.30 1.41
C ILE A 26 -6.20 -0.82 0.60
N LEU A 27 -5.13 -1.23 1.28
CA LEU A 27 -3.88 -1.67 0.66
C LEU A 27 -4.07 -2.95 -0.15
N GLN A 28 -4.81 -3.90 0.39
CA GLN A 28 -5.13 -5.15 -0.28
C GLN A 28 -6.01 -4.91 -1.52
N SER A 29 -7.05 -4.07 -1.40
CA SER A 29 -7.91 -3.71 -2.52
C SER A 29 -7.15 -2.97 -3.61
N ALA A 30 -6.20 -2.09 -3.24
CA ALA A 30 -5.35 -1.40 -4.18
C ALA A 30 -4.43 -2.36 -4.97
N CYS A 31 -3.87 -3.37 -4.30
CA CYS A 31 -3.07 -4.41 -4.95
C CYS A 31 -3.90 -5.27 -5.90
N LEU A 32 -5.14 -5.61 -5.52
CA LEU A 32 -6.06 -6.35 -6.37
C LEU A 32 -6.47 -5.53 -7.60
N ASP A 33 -6.85 -4.26 -7.41
CA ASP A 33 -7.20 -3.33 -8.49
C ASP A 33 -6.06 -3.18 -9.50
N LEU A 34 -4.82 -3.13 -8.99
CA LEU A 34 -3.63 -3.14 -9.82
C LEU A 34 -3.53 -4.48 -10.56
N SER A 35 -3.44 -5.61 -9.85
CA SER A 35 -3.19 -6.95 -10.42
C SER A 35 -4.24 -7.38 -11.47
N CYS A 36 -5.50 -6.97 -11.33
CA CYS A 36 -6.54 -7.23 -12.33
C CYS A 36 -6.45 -6.33 -13.58
N GLY A 37 -5.56 -5.34 -13.59
CA GLY A 37 -5.29 -4.46 -14.71
C GLY A 37 -4.51 -5.17 -15.80
N VAL A 38 -5.16 -5.44 -16.94
CA VAL A 38 -4.61 -6.08 -18.15
C VAL A 38 -3.33 -5.40 -18.70
N LEU A 39 -2.98 -4.20 -18.21
CA LEU A 39 -1.88 -3.38 -18.72
C LEU A 39 -0.60 -3.41 -17.87
N ILE A 40 -0.58 -4.06 -16.70
CA ILE A 40 0.62 -4.08 -15.85
C ILE A 40 1.84 -4.65 -16.58
N ALA A 41 1.64 -5.77 -17.29
CA ALA A 41 2.72 -6.43 -17.99
C ALA A 41 3.34 -5.56 -19.10
N GLN A 42 2.65 -4.52 -19.56
CA GLN A 42 3.12 -3.62 -20.62
C GLN A 42 3.53 -2.24 -20.09
N ALA A 43 3.18 -1.91 -18.85
CA ALA A 43 3.45 -0.63 -18.23
C ALA A 43 4.95 -0.45 -17.94
N ASP A 44 5.40 0.80 -17.97
CA ASP A 44 6.70 1.18 -17.44
C ASP A 44 6.64 1.36 -15.91
N GLU A 45 7.83 1.51 -15.31
CA GLU A 45 8.01 1.59 -13.84
C GLU A 45 7.20 2.76 -13.26
N GLU A 46 7.16 3.90 -13.97
CA GLU A 46 6.42 5.10 -13.56
C GLU A 46 4.90 4.91 -13.58
N THR A 47 4.40 4.20 -14.60
CA THR A 47 2.98 3.91 -14.75
C THR A 47 2.51 2.96 -13.66
N VAL A 48 3.29 1.91 -13.34
CA VAL A 48 2.92 0.96 -12.27
C VAL A 48 2.92 1.64 -10.90
N THR A 49 3.97 2.39 -10.58
CA THR A 49 4.05 3.13 -9.30
C THR A 49 2.95 4.18 -9.18
N GLY A 50 2.65 4.91 -10.25
CA GLY A 50 1.54 5.85 -10.31
C GLY A 50 0.16 5.20 -10.18
N ALA A 51 -0.03 4.03 -10.81
CA ALA A 51 -1.27 3.27 -10.73
C ALA A 51 -1.49 2.70 -9.32
N LEU A 52 -0.45 2.16 -8.67
CA LEU A 52 -0.52 1.73 -7.27
C LEU A 52 -0.93 2.88 -6.36
N LEU A 53 -0.28 4.04 -6.52
CA LEU A 53 -0.59 5.23 -5.75
C LEU A 53 -2.03 5.69 -5.94
N GLY A 54 -2.49 5.74 -7.20
CA GLY A 54 -3.86 6.08 -7.55
C GLY A 54 -4.87 5.08 -6.98
N ALA A 55 -4.56 3.79 -7.00
CA ALA A 55 -5.39 2.74 -6.43
C ALA A 55 -5.49 2.88 -4.91
N ILE A 56 -4.38 3.14 -4.20
CA ILE A 56 -4.40 3.40 -2.74
C ILE A 56 -5.28 4.62 -2.44
N ALA A 57 -5.08 5.74 -3.14
CA ALA A 57 -5.84 6.96 -2.93
C ALA A 57 -7.35 6.78 -3.21
N ALA A 58 -7.70 6.08 -4.30
CA ALA A 58 -9.08 5.76 -4.62
C ALA A 58 -9.72 4.87 -3.56
N ASN A 59 -8.95 3.90 -3.04
CA ASN A 59 -9.43 2.98 -2.03
C ASN A 59 -9.59 3.66 -0.65
N ALA A 60 -8.67 4.57 -0.30
CA ALA A 60 -8.77 5.40 0.89
C ALA A 60 -10.03 6.28 0.91
N ALA A 61 -10.43 6.84 -0.24
CA ALA A 61 -11.60 7.71 -0.33
C ALA A 61 -12.92 7.01 0.02
N TRP A 62 -13.08 5.72 -0.33
CA TRP A 62 -14.28 4.97 0.07
C TRP A 62 -14.21 4.51 1.51
N ALA A 63 -13.03 4.06 1.95
CA ALA A 63 -12.81 3.56 3.30
C ALA A 63 -13.10 4.62 4.37
N SER A 64 -12.69 5.88 4.13
CA SER A 64 -13.00 7.02 5.02
C SER A 64 -14.50 7.27 5.28
N ARG A 65 -15.40 6.64 4.51
CA ARG A 65 -16.87 6.75 4.71
C ARG A 65 -17.42 5.68 5.64
N ILE A 66 -16.64 4.66 5.99
CA ILE A 66 -17.11 3.47 6.73
C ILE A 66 -16.74 3.56 8.21
N GLU A 67 -15.59 4.16 8.54
CA GLU A 67 -15.16 4.39 9.93
C GLU A 67 -14.97 5.88 10.19
N SER A 68 -15.32 6.27 11.40
CA SER A 68 -15.10 7.63 11.91
C SER A 68 -13.96 7.69 12.92
N GLU A 69 -13.35 6.56 13.28
CA GLU A 69 -12.35 6.45 14.34
C GLU A 69 -11.23 5.49 13.90
N GLY A 70 -10.02 6.03 13.72
CA GLY A 70 -8.82 5.26 13.43
C GLY A 70 -7.63 6.19 13.28
N GLY A 71 -6.49 5.86 13.90
CA GLY A 71 -5.30 6.72 14.00
C GLY A 71 -4.12 6.27 13.14
N GLN A 72 -4.37 5.51 12.07
CA GLN A 72 -3.31 5.09 11.13
C GLN A 72 -3.23 6.05 9.95
N GLU A 73 -2.01 6.42 9.57
CA GLU A 73 -1.73 7.32 8.43
C GLU A 73 -0.83 6.61 7.43
N ILE A 74 -1.08 6.79 6.13
CA ILE A 74 -0.11 6.42 5.08
C ILE A 74 0.48 7.69 4.48
N THR A 75 1.80 7.77 4.55
CA THR A 75 2.61 8.74 3.83
C THR A 75 3.33 8.06 2.67
N TRP A 76 3.13 8.59 1.45
CA TRP A 76 3.93 8.23 0.29
C TRP A 76 5.18 9.10 0.23
N LEU A 77 6.33 8.47 0.03
CA LEU A 77 7.61 9.15 -0.07
C LEU A 77 8.01 9.17 -1.54
N ARG A 78 8.03 10.38 -2.12
CA ARG A 78 8.31 10.58 -3.56
C ARG A 78 9.71 11.14 -3.76
N TYR A 79 10.55 10.38 -4.45
CA TYR A 79 11.91 10.73 -4.82
C TYR A 79 11.97 11.70 -6.01
N ARG A 80 13.00 12.55 -6.01
CA ARG A 80 13.20 13.53 -7.09
C ARG A 80 13.87 12.84 -8.27
N LYS A 81 13.33 13.04 -9.47
CA LYS A 81 13.97 12.56 -10.70
C LYS A 81 15.17 13.42 -11.11
N THR A 82 15.18 14.69 -10.70
CA THR A 82 16.19 15.65 -11.14
C THR A 82 17.56 15.31 -10.58
N LYS A 83 18.54 15.15 -11.46
CA LYS A 83 19.95 14.95 -11.13
C LYS A 83 20.47 16.10 -10.25
N GLY A 84 21.35 15.78 -9.29
CA GLY A 84 22.10 16.77 -8.50
C GLY A 84 21.59 17.02 -7.07
N TYR A 85 20.47 16.42 -6.67
CA TYR A 85 20.04 16.41 -5.26
C TYR A 85 20.47 15.12 -4.56
N PHE A 86 20.65 15.19 -3.24
CA PHE A 86 21.08 14.03 -2.46
C PHE A 86 20.03 12.91 -2.42
N ASP A 87 18.75 13.27 -2.59
CA ASP A 87 17.58 12.38 -2.60
C ASP A 87 17.10 12.03 -4.02
N SER A 88 17.95 12.24 -5.04
CA SER A 88 17.55 11.94 -6.42
C SER A 88 17.54 10.43 -6.70
N GLU A 89 16.56 9.96 -7.47
CA GLU A 89 16.43 8.56 -7.92
C GLU A 89 17.72 8.03 -8.55
N SER A 90 18.39 8.85 -9.38
CA SER A 90 19.69 8.49 -9.98
C SER A 90 20.82 8.22 -8.98
N ARG A 91 20.70 8.73 -7.75
CA ARG A 91 21.69 8.58 -6.67
C ARG A 91 21.31 7.52 -5.64
N THR A 92 20.01 7.36 -5.37
CA THR A 92 19.48 6.41 -4.39
C THR A 92 19.15 5.06 -5.01
N GLY A 93 18.79 5.04 -6.30
CA GLY A 93 18.23 3.86 -6.95
C GLY A 93 16.89 3.44 -6.35
N VAL A 94 16.08 4.40 -5.89
CA VAL A 94 14.76 4.21 -5.27
C VAL A 94 13.70 4.96 -6.06
N ASP A 95 12.59 4.27 -6.38
CA ASP A 95 11.44 4.88 -7.05
C ASP A 95 10.46 5.51 -6.04
N PHE A 96 10.13 4.78 -4.98
CA PHE A 96 9.19 5.25 -3.95
C PHE A 96 9.44 4.62 -2.59
N GLY A 97 8.84 5.22 -1.56
CA GLY A 97 8.75 4.64 -0.23
C GLY A 97 7.35 4.77 0.35
N LEU A 98 7.04 3.89 1.29
CA LEU A 98 5.80 3.90 2.05
C LEU A 98 6.12 4.00 3.52
N MET A 99 5.51 4.97 4.19
CA MET A 99 5.55 5.10 5.63
C MET A 99 4.16 4.97 6.20
N ILE A 100 3.97 4.08 7.17
CA ILE A 100 2.70 3.82 7.85
C ILE A 100 2.84 4.23 9.31
N SER A 101 2.02 5.16 9.77
CA SER A 101 1.89 5.51 11.18
C SER A 101 0.99 4.50 11.88
N ILE A 102 1.45 3.95 13.01
CA ILE A 102 0.78 2.91 13.79
C ILE A 102 0.65 3.40 15.23
N GLY A 103 -0.55 3.86 15.55
CA GLY A 103 -0.77 4.60 16.80
C GLY A 103 -0.05 5.96 16.77
N SER A 104 0.21 6.52 17.94
CA SER A 104 0.67 7.92 18.03
C SER A 104 2.15 8.12 17.74
N ASN A 105 3.00 7.12 18.03
CA ASN A 105 4.46 7.32 18.09
C ASN A 105 5.29 6.28 17.33
N ASN A 106 4.65 5.37 16.59
CA ASN A 106 5.35 4.31 15.87
C ASN A 106 5.07 4.45 14.37
N HIS A 107 6.11 4.26 13.59
CA HIS A 107 6.04 4.30 12.13
C HIS A 107 6.70 3.05 11.58
N ARG A 108 6.25 2.62 10.41
CA ARG A 108 6.90 1.59 9.61
C ARG A 108 7.27 2.13 8.27
N LEU A 109 8.50 1.89 7.85
CA LEU A 109 9.02 2.32 6.57
C LEU A 109 9.37 1.10 5.71
N ALA A 110 8.91 1.10 4.47
CA ALA A 110 9.40 0.23 3.41
C ALA A 110 9.78 1.09 2.20
N VAL A 111 10.87 0.73 1.53
CA VAL A 111 11.38 1.44 0.36
C VAL A 111 11.43 0.49 -0.83
N PHE A 112 11.04 0.97 -2.00
CA PHE A 112 10.83 0.15 -3.18
C PHE A 112 11.58 0.70 -4.39
N GLN A 113 12.30 -0.19 -5.04
CA GLN A 113 12.71 -0.05 -6.42
C GLN A 113 11.81 -0.92 -7.29
N ALA A 114 10.94 -0.31 -8.06
CA ALA A 114 10.13 -1.01 -9.06
C ALA A 114 11.00 -1.45 -10.23
N LYS A 115 10.71 -2.64 -10.77
CA LYS A 115 11.43 -3.17 -11.91
C LYS A 115 10.59 -4.13 -12.72
N ARG A 116 10.62 -3.96 -14.04
CA ARG A 116 10.11 -4.98 -14.96
C ARG A 116 11.15 -6.09 -15.12
N PRO A 117 10.80 -7.37 -14.96
CA PRO A 117 11.69 -8.45 -15.36
C PRO A 117 11.89 -8.45 -16.88
N GLU A 118 13.04 -8.93 -17.35
CA GLU A 118 13.33 -8.97 -18.78
C GLU A 118 12.43 -9.98 -19.49
N ALA A 119 11.82 -9.54 -20.60
CA ALA A 119 10.59 -10.09 -21.20
C ALA A 119 10.65 -11.53 -21.74
N LEU A 120 11.75 -12.27 -21.55
CA LEU A 120 11.88 -13.66 -22.02
C LEU A 120 11.86 -14.68 -20.88
N THR A 121 12.10 -14.26 -19.65
CA THR A 121 12.04 -15.11 -18.46
C THR A 121 11.62 -14.26 -17.27
N PRO A 122 10.36 -14.33 -16.78
CA PRO A 122 9.88 -13.58 -15.60
C PRO A 122 10.71 -13.90 -14.33
N GLU A 123 11.49 -14.96 -14.43
CA GLU A 123 12.42 -15.52 -13.49
C GLU A 123 13.77 -14.80 -13.46
N VAL A 124 14.06 -13.83 -14.33
CA VAL A 124 15.35 -13.13 -14.32
C VAL A 124 15.17 -11.65 -13.99
N LEU A 125 15.71 -11.25 -12.84
CA LEU A 125 15.82 -9.85 -12.46
C LEU A 125 17.19 -9.33 -12.85
N ASN A 126 17.23 -8.46 -13.85
CA ASN A 126 18.43 -7.72 -14.15
C ASN A 126 18.55 -6.53 -13.18
N VAL A 127 19.30 -6.68 -12.10
CA VAL A 127 19.61 -5.58 -11.18
C VAL A 127 20.80 -4.72 -11.66
N HIS A 128 21.49 -5.14 -12.72
CA HIS A 128 22.60 -4.42 -13.33
C HIS A 128 22.11 -3.31 -14.27
N ARG A 129 21.69 -2.18 -13.69
CA ARG A 129 21.59 -0.92 -14.43
C ARG A 129 22.67 0.04 -13.96
N VAL A 130 23.81 0.01 -14.65
CA VAL A 130 24.83 1.04 -14.51
C VAL A 130 24.25 2.33 -15.07
N ALA A 131 24.13 3.35 -14.22
CA ALA A 131 23.75 4.67 -14.72
C ALA A 131 24.86 5.15 -15.67
N PRO A 132 24.55 5.77 -16.82
CA PRO A 132 25.59 6.32 -17.68
C PRO A 132 26.48 7.25 -16.86
N ALA A 133 27.79 7.04 -16.92
CA ALA A 133 28.77 7.77 -16.13
C ALA A 133 28.65 9.28 -16.38
N ASP A 134 28.03 10.01 -15.45
CA ASP A 134 28.00 11.48 -15.48
C ASP A 134 29.31 12.03 -14.90
N GLY A 135 30.46 11.66 -15.49
CA GLY A 135 31.80 12.24 -15.27
C GLY A 135 32.38 12.27 -13.84
N ASN A 136 31.59 12.04 -12.79
CA ASN A 136 31.89 12.26 -11.38
C ASN A 136 31.31 11.17 -10.46
N LEU A 137 30.49 10.26 -10.98
CA LEU A 137 30.01 9.09 -10.25
C LEU A 137 30.69 7.86 -10.85
N SER A 138 31.31 7.04 -10.02
CA SER A 138 31.74 5.70 -10.42
C SER A 138 30.56 4.96 -11.05
N GLU A 139 30.84 4.00 -11.95
CA GLU A 139 29.86 3.06 -12.49
C GLU A 139 29.30 2.17 -11.36
N GLU A 140 28.50 2.76 -10.47
CA GLU A 140 27.85 2.09 -9.35
C GLU A 140 26.58 1.43 -9.89
N SER A 141 26.40 0.15 -9.56
CA SER A 141 25.17 -0.56 -9.89
C SER A 141 23.99 0.04 -9.13
N GLN A 142 22.78 -0.13 -9.65
CA GLN A 142 21.57 0.28 -8.95
C GLN A 142 21.43 -0.41 -7.58
N PHE A 143 21.86 -1.66 -7.49
CA PHE A 143 21.85 -2.43 -6.24
C PHE A 143 22.76 -1.81 -5.18
N GLU A 144 24.00 -1.47 -5.53
CA GLU A 144 24.95 -0.84 -4.60
C GLU A 144 24.44 0.54 -4.14
N ARG A 145 23.84 1.32 -5.05
CA ARG A 145 23.18 2.59 -4.68
C ARG A 145 22.09 2.39 -3.63
N LEU A 146 21.26 1.35 -3.80
CA LEU A 146 20.18 1.02 -2.89
C LEU A 146 20.71 0.60 -1.51
N VAL A 147 21.72 -0.29 -1.48
CA VAL A 147 22.39 -0.71 -0.24
C VAL A 147 23.01 0.49 0.49
N ARG A 148 23.80 1.30 -0.21
CA ARG A 148 24.42 2.51 0.34
C ARG A 148 23.35 3.44 0.91
N TYR A 149 22.26 3.66 0.17
CA TYR A 149 21.17 4.49 0.63
C TYR A 149 20.48 3.95 1.89
N GLY A 150 20.27 2.64 1.99
CA GLY A 150 19.76 1.98 3.19
C GLY A 150 20.62 2.26 4.42
N HIS A 151 21.94 2.09 4.30
CA HIS A 151 22.86 2.42 5.39
C HIS A 151 22.88 3.91 5.73
N GLU A 152 22.76 4.82 4.74
CA GLU A 152 22.63 6.25 5.00
C GLU A 152 21.38 6.59 5.84
N VAL A 153 20.26 5.92 5.59
CA VAL A 153 19.03 6.06 6.39
C VAL A 153 19.23 5.50 7.80
N LEU A 154 19.80 4.30 7.94
CA LEU A 154 20.10 3.68 9.23
C LEU A 154 21.04 4.54 10.10
N ASN A 155 22.07 5.12 9.48
CA ASN A 155 22.98 6.05 10.13
C ASN A 155 22.26 7.31 10.64
N ALA A 156 21.33 7.85 9.84
CA ALA A 156 20.58 9.06 10.21
C ALA A 156 19.66 8.85 11.41
N ILE A 157 19.14 7.65 11.61
CA ILE A 157 18.33 7.27 12.79
C ILE A 157 19.17 6.73 13.95
N GLY A 158 20.51 6.84 13.88
CA GLY A 158 21.41 6.41 14.95
C GLY A 158 21.49 4.88 15.12
N ARG A 159 21.20 4.11 14.07
CA ARG A 159 21.28 2.64 14.05
C ARG A 159 22.29 2.17 12.99
N PRO A 160 23.57 2.61 13.05
CA PRO A 160 24.56 2.25 12.05
C PRO A 160 24.73 0.72 11.98
N ALA A 161 24.87 0.20 10.77
CA ALA A 161 25.20 -1.19 10.49
C ALA A 161 26.51 -1.24 9.69
N ALA A 162 27.12 -2.42 9.63
CA ALA A 162 28.31 -2.61 8.81
C ALA A 162 27.96 -2.36 7.32
N PRO A 163 28.79 -1.67 6.52
CA PRO A 163 28.47 -1.33 5.11
C PRO A 163 28.24 -2.55 4.21
N ASP A 164 28.68 -3.71 4.66
CA ASP A 164 28.57 -5.02 4.02
C ASP A 164 27.35 -5.83 4.50
N ASP A 165 26.68 -5.40 5.56
CA ASP A 165 25.53 -6.09 6.13
C ASP A 165 24.22 -5.72 5.43
N THR A 166 23.79 -6.55 4.49
CA THR A 166 22.50 -6.40 3.80
C THR A 166 21.32 -6.92 4.62
N GLN A 167 21.54 -7.67 5.71
CA GLN A 167 20.47 -8.24 6.53
C GLN A 167 19.71 -7.15 7.29
N CYS A 168 20.37 -6.05 7.64
CA CYS A 168 19.72 -4.89 8.25
C CYS A 168 18.85 -4.07 7.26
N LEU A 169 18.81 -4.47 5.98
CA LEU A 169 18.09 -3.80 4.89
C LEU A 169 16.91 -4.63 4.37
N ASP A 170 16.34 -5.50 5.22
CA ASP A 170 15.16 -6.30 4.89
C ASP A 170 13.91 -5.46 4.52
N TRP A 171 13.88 -4.20 4.94
CA TRP A 171 12.85 -3.21 4.64
C TRP A 171 13.01 -2.48 3.30
N MET A 172 14.08 -2.78 2.56
CA MET A 172 14.29 -2.30 1.20
C MET A 172 13.97 -3.40 0.21
N HIS A 173 13.19 -3.08 -0.82
CA HIS A 173 12.58 -4.07 -1.70
C HIS A 173 12.82 -3.75 -3.16
N TYR A 174 13.03 -4.79 -3.95
CA TYR A 174 12.72 -4.78 -5.37
C TYR A 174 11.27 -5.20 -5.54
N LEU A 175 10.46 -4.32 -6.11
CA LEU A 175 9.10 -4.63 -6.54
C LEU A 175 9.13 -5.02 -8.01
N THR A 176 8.89 -6.29 -8.28
CA THR A 176 8.69 -6.75 -9.65
C THR A 176 7.23 -6.72 -10.01
N TYR A 177 6.93 -6.52 -11.29
CA TYR A 177 5.57 -6.55 -11.78
C TYR A 177 5.50 -7.42 -13.04
N VAL A 178 4.70 -8.48 -12.94
CA VAL A 178 4.48 -9.51 -13.95
C VAL A 178 2.98 -9.68 -14.17
N GLU A 179 2.60 -10.44 -15.18
CA GLU A 179 1.18 -10.70 -15.49
C GLU A 179 0.43 -11.33 -14.31
N ASP A 180 1.11 -12.22 -13.56
CA ASP A 180 0.50 -12.98 -12.47
C ASP A 180 0.64 -12.33 -11.07
N GLY A 181 1.17 -11.11 -10.98
CA GLY A 181 1.24 -10.42 -9.69
C GLY A 181 2.35 -9.41 -9.52
N LEU A 182 2.58 -9.08 -8.24
CA LEU A 182 3.48 -8.01 -7.79
C LEU A 182 4.46 -8.56 -6.75
N PRO A 183 5.39 -9.46 -7.13
CA PRO A 183 6.31 -10.03 -6.17
C PRO A 183 7.34 -9.01 -5.70
N THR A 184 7.67 -9.10 -4.42
CA THR A 184 8.67 -8.30 -3.74
C THR A 184 9.82 -9.16 -3.23
N TYR A 185 11.04 -8.63 -3.35
CA TYR A 185 12.28 -9.25 -2.89
C TYR A 185 13.04 -8.26 -2.05
N THR A 186 13.38 -8.64 -0.82
CA THR A 186 14.18 -7.79 0.06
C THR A 186 15.62 -7.69 -0.45
N VAL A 187 16.30 -6.58 -0.19
CA VAL A 187 17.73 -6.43 -0.49
C VAL A 187 18.56 -7.50 0.23
N ALA A 188 18.15 -7.89 1.44
CA ALA A 188 18.78 -8.97 2.22
C ALA A 188 18.76 -10.32 1.48
N GLN A 189 17.67 -10.64 0.77
CA GLN A 189 17.56 -11.88 -0.03
C GLN A 189 18.45 -11.84 -1.28
N LEU A 190 18.76 -10.65 -1.76
CA LEU A 190 19.57 -10.42 -2.96
C LEU A 190 21.07 -10.26 -2.62
N ASP A 191 21.50 -10.57 -1.40
CA ASP A 191 22.91 -10.49 -0.99
C ASP A 191 23.84 -11.36 -1.86
N GLU A 192 23.33 -12.47 -2.38
CA GLU A 192 24.07 -13.33 -3.31
C GLU A 192 24.45 -12.61 -4.60
N ILE A 193 23.63 -11.65 -5.06
CA ILE A 193 23.96 -10.78 -6.19
C ILE A 193 25.20 -9.96 -5.88
N ARG A 194 25.25 -9.38 -4.68
CA ARG A 194 26.41 -8.58 -4.23
C ARG A 194 27.68 -9.41 -4.26
N LYS A 195 27.63 -10.64 -3.75
CA LYS A 195 28.75 -11.58 -3.75
C LYS A 195 29.20 -11.93 -5.16
N ALA A 196 28.25 -12.15 -6.07
CA ALA A 196 28.54 -12.38 -7.49
C ALA A 196 29.26 -11.17 -8.11
N TYR A 197 28.78 -9.94 -7.88
CA TYR A 197 29.44 -8.72 -8.36
C TYR A 197 30.86 -8.55 -7.83
N ALA A 198 31.05 -8.74 -6.52
CA ALA A 198 32.37 -8.62 -5.91
C ALA A 198 33.35 -9.64 -6.52
N GLY A 199 32.88 -10.85 -6.84
CA GLY A 199 33.65 -11.87 -7.54
C GLY A 199 34.00 -11.49 -8.98
N GLU A 200 33.04 -10.98 -9.76
CA GLU A 200 33.26 -10.55 -11.15
C GLU A 200 34.21 -9.35 -11.26
N GLN A 201 34.04 -8.35 -10.38
CA GLN A 201 34.93 -7.19 -10.32
C GLN A 201 36.36 -7.59 -9.95
N ALA A 202 36.54 -8.50 -8.99
CA ALA A 202 37.86 -9.03 -8.62
C ALA A 202 38.56 -9.76 -9.78
N GLN A 203 37.78 -10.29 -10.72
CA GLN A 203 38.28 -10.98 -11.92
C GLN A 203 38.46 -10.04 -13.13
N GLY A 204 38.16 -8.74 -12.99
CA GLY A 204 38.24 -7.77 -14.08
C GLY A 204 37.21 -8.00 -15.19
N VAL A 205 36.16 -8.76 -14.91
CA VAL A 205 35.07 -9.03 -15.86
C VAL A 205 33.96 -8.01 -15.60
N SER A 206 33.73 -7.13 -16.56
CA SER A 206 32.54 -6.25 -16.56
C SER A 206 31.32 -7.05 -17.02
N GLY A 207 30.86 -7.97 -16.19
CA GLY A 207 29.68 -8.80 -16.44
C GLY A 207 28.37 -8.08 -16.09
N ARG A 208 27.31 -8.36 -16.86
CA ARG A 208 25.93 -8.04 -16.47
C ARG A 208 25.49 -9.12 -15.49
N ALA A 209 25.62 -8.91 -14.17
CA ALA A 209 25.09 -9.89 -13.24
C ALA A 209 23.56 -9.86 -13.27
N SER A 210 22.97 -10.91 -13.82
CA SER A 210 21.54 -11.20 -13.79
C SER A 210 21.30 -12.31 -12.78
N MET A 211 20.27 -12.17 -11.94
CA MET A 211 19.90 -13.21 -10.98
C MET A 211 18.64 -13.94 -11.43
N GLN A 212 18.66 -15.27 -11.32
CA GLN A 212 17.45 -16.08 -11.40
C GLN A 212 16.68 -15.96 -10.07
N LEU A 213 15.50 -15.37 -10.13
CA LEU A 213 14.55 -15.14 -9.04
C LEU A 213 13.87 -16.40 -8.53
N GLU A 214 13.82 -17.49 -9.31
CA GLU A 214 13.10 -18.73 -8.92
C GLU A 214 13.58 -19.34 -7.60
N ILE A 215 14.83 -19.06 -7.24
CA ILE A 215 15.49 -19.61 -6.06
C ILE A 215 15.10 -18.80 -4.79
N LEU A 216 14.50 -17.62 -4.97
CA LEU A 216 14.22 -16.70 -3.87
C LEU A 216 12.80 -16.85 -3.36
N THR A 217 12.66 -16.81 -2.03
CA THR A 217 11.35 -16.68 -1.41
C THR A 217 10.78 -15.29 -1.71
N LYS A 218 9.75 -15.22 -2.54
CA LYS A 218 9.05 -13.97 -2.83
C LYS A 218 7.92 -13.72 -1.83
N ALA A 219 7.70 -12.46 -1.47
CA ALA A 219 6.48 -12.03 -0.82
C ALA A 219 5.61 -11.27 -1.83
N GLU A 220 4.31 -11.57 -1.89
CA GLU A 220 3.39 -10.75 -2.70
C GLU A 220 3.24 -9.36 -2.06
N LEU A 221 3.23 -8.30 -2.88
CA LEU A 221 3.12 -6.93 -2.39
C LEU A 221 1.92 -6.75 -1.47
N ALA A 222 0.77 -7.37 -1.79
CA ALA A 222 -0.41 -7.32 -0.94
C ALA A 222 -0.14 -7.81 0.49
N PHE A 223 0.58 -8.92 0.64
CA PHE A 223 0.95 -9.48 1.94
C PHE A 223 1.94 -8.57 2.69
N LEU A 224 2.94 -8.03 2.00
CA LEU A 224 3.88 -7.08 2.59
C LEU A 224 3.16 -5.82 3.09
N LEU A 225 2.23 -5.28 2.31
CA LEU A 225 1.48 -4.08 2.68
C LEU A 225 0.51 -4.32 3.85
N THR A 226 -0.19 -5.46 3.87
CA THR A 226 -1.12 -5.78 4.97
C THR A 226 -0.41 -6.12 6.28
N SER A 227 0.75 -6.80 6.23
CA SER A 227 1.58 -7.02 7.42
C SER A 227 2.12 -5.70 7.97
N GLY A 228 2.55 -4.79 7.09
CA GLY A 228 2.96 -3.43 7.45
C GLY A 228 1.87 -2.61 8.14
N ALA A 229 0.61 -2.78 7.73
CA ALA A 229 -0.53 -2.11 8.33
C ALA A 229 -1.06 -2.76 9.62
N SER A 230 -0.49 -3.89 10.05
CA SER A 230 -0.87 -4.56 11.31
C SER A 230 -0.65 -3.65 12.52
N GLU A 231 -1.60 -3.59 13.45
CA GLU A 231 -1.45 -2.80 14.68
C GLU A 231 -0.46 -3.42 15.70
N VAL A 232 -0.05 -4.67 15.48
CA VAL A 232 0.88 -5.38 16.37
C VAL A 232 2.24 -4.69 16.35
N LEU A 233 2.66 -4.05 17.45
CA LEU A 233 3.90 -3.27 17.52
C LEU A 233 5.21 -4.07 17.35
N SER A 234 5.15 -5.40 17.25
CA SER A 234 6.32 -6.21 16.96
C SER A 234 6.91 -5.84 15.59
N PRO A 235 8.22 -6.08 15.38
CA PRO A 235 8.83 -6.00 14.06
C PRO A 235 8.00 -6.81 13.06
N GLN A 236 7.78 -6.23 11.89
CA GLN A 236 7.10 -6.89 10.78
C GLN A 236 8.12 -7.15 9.69
N PHE A 237 8.05 -8.34 9.10
CA PHE A 237 8.93 -8.70 8.00
C PHE A 237 8.84 -7.67 6.88
N GLY A 238 10.00 -7.18 6.42
CA GLY A 238 10.05 -6.22 5.34
C GLY A 238 9.74 -4.77 5.72
N TRP A 239 9.72 -4.43 7.01
CA TRP A 239 9.43 -3.08 7.49
C TRP A 239 10.41 -2.60 8.56
N LEU A 240 10.97 -1.41 8.35
CA LEU A 240 11.78 -0.73 9.35
C LEU A 240 10.87 -0.05 10.37
N SER A 241 10.97 -0.47 11.63
CA SER A 241 10.22 0.12 12.74
C SER A 241 10.92 1.38 13.27
N LEU A 242 10.19 2.48 13.32
CA LEU A 242 10.69 3.83 13.62
C LEU A 242 9.86 4.46 14.74
N SER A 243 10.52 5.20 15.64
CA SER A 243 9.84 6.17 16.51
C SER A 243 9.51 7.46 15.74
N ASP A 244 8.76 8.40 16.33
CA ASP A 244 8.55 9.74 15.73
C ASP A 244 9.86 10.44 15.39
N ARG A 245 10.81 10.42 16.33
CA ARG A 245 12.13 11.01 16.13
C ARG A 245 12.87 10.34 14.97
N ASP A 246 12.81 9.01 14.91
CA ASP A 246 13.48 8.25 13.85
C ASP A 246 12.77 8.45 12.50
N SER A 247 11.45 8.61 12.47
CA SER A 247 10.69 8.86 11.24
C SER A 247 11.01 10.25 10.68
N GLU A 248 11.11 11.27 11.53
CA GLU A 248 11.59 12.60 11.15
C GLU A 248 13.01 12.53 10.58
N ALA A 249 13.95 11.92 11.32
CA ALA A 249 15.34 11.79 10.90
C ALA A 249 15.49 10.99 9.60
N ALA A 250 14.79 9.86 9.48
CA ALA A 250 14.74 9.06 8.27
C ALA A 250 14.22 9.91 7.12
N THR A 251 13.10 10.63 7.28
CA THR A 251 12.55 11.47 6.21
C THR A 251 13.30 12.76 5.92
N GLY A 252 14.21 13.19 6.79
CA GLY A 252 15.18 14.22 6.46
C GLY A 252 16.21 13.73 5.43
N LYS A 253 16.43 12.41 5.37
CA LYS A 253 17.20 11.74 4.30
C LYS A 253 16.32 11.28 3.15
N LEU A 254 15.10 10.83 3.46
CA LEU A 254 14.11 10.47 2.46
C LEU A 254 13.58 11.74 1.80
N SER A 255 12.95 11.52 0.67
CA SER A 255 12.52 12.55 -0.26
C SER A 255 11.29 13.34 0.22
N ARG A 256 10.63 14.06 -0.70
CA ARG A 256 9.47 14.88 -0.35
C ARG A 256 8.32 14.00 0.15
N ARG A 257 7.88 14.23 1.40
CA ARG A 257 6.67 13.62 1.97
C ARG A 257 5.43 14.04 1.18
N MET A 258 4.64 13.07 0.76
CA MET A 258 3.30 13.24 0.20
C MET A 258 2.32 12.45 1.09
N PRO A 259 1.67 13.09 2.08
CA PRO A 259 0.64 12.41 2.84
C PRO A 259 -0.47 11.95 1.89
N MET A 260 -0.83 10.68 1.93
CA MET A 260 -1.85 10.12 1.03
C MET A 260 -3.16 9.84 1.72
N LEU A 261 -3.07 9.42 2.98
CA LEU A 261 -4.23 9.15 3.79
C LEU A 261 -3.91 9.54 5.22
N GLU A 262 -4.55 10.61 5.69
CA GLU A 262 -4.74 10.87 7.10
C GLU A 262 -6.14 10.34 7.42
N VAL A 263 -6.24 9.16 8.03
CA VAL A 263 -7.50 8.75 8.63
C VAL A 263 -7.66 9.64 9.85
N ALA A 264 -8.38 10.75 9.67
CA ALA A 264 -8.53 11.74 10.71
C ALA A 264 -9.35 11.16 11.86
N LEU A 265 -8.81 11.21 13.07
CA LEU A 265 -9.59 11.05 14.29
C LEU A 265 -10.72 12.11 14.30
N PRO A 266 -11.92 11.79 14.84
CA PRO A 266 -12.99 12.75 14.90
C PRO A 266 -12.57 13.90 15.83
N GLY A 267 -12.42 15.10 15.25
CA GLY A 267 -12.01 16.32 15.97
C GLY A 267 -10.66 16.93 15.54
N ALA A 268 -9.89 16.26 14.67
CA ALA A 268 -8.65 16.84 14.15
C ALA A 268 -8.92 18.00 13.16
N PRO A 269 -8.23 19.15 13.25
CA PRO A 269 -8.38 20.23 12.29
C PRO A 269 -7.90 19.79 10.91
N ARG A 270 -8.78 19.82 9.90
CA ARG A 270 -8.45 19.45 8.52
C ARG A 270 -7.23 20.24 8.02
N PRO A 271 -6.22 19.60 7.40
CA PRO A 271 -5.11 20.33 6.82
C PRO A 271 -5.59 21.29 5.73
N ARG A 272 -5.23 22.57 5.87
CA ARG A 272 -5.45 23.58 4.84
C ARG A 272 -4.48 23.31 3.68
N ASN A 273 -5.05 22.91 2.54
CA ASN A 273 -4.47 22.96 1.20
C ASN A 273 -3.32 21.97 0.89
N GLY A 274 -3.67 20.72 0.60
CA GLY A 274 -2.91 19.86 -0.33
C GLY A 274 -3.73 19.65 -1.60
N ARG A 275 -3.45 20.39 -2.68
CA ARG A 275 -4.03 20.10 -4.00
C ARG A 275 -3.29 18.90 -4.60
N ILE A 276 -3.97 17.76 -4.75
CA ILE A 276 -3.53 16.68 -5.65
C ILE A 276 -3.66 17.21 -7.10
N PRO A 277 -2.63 17.08 -7.96
CA PRO A 277 -2.72 17.47 -9.37
C PRO A 277 -3.90 16.76 -10.05
N LYS A 278 -4.73 17.53 -10.77
CA LYS A 278 -5.97 17.04 -11.38
C LYS A 278 -5.70 16.17 -12.62
N ASP A 279 -4.47 16.08 -13.07
CA ASP A 279 -4.08 15.63 -14.39
C ASP A 279 -3.50 14.20 -14.40
N MET A 280 -3.43 13.55 -13.24
CA MET A 280 -3.06 12.13 -13.15
C MET A 280 -4.29 11.26 -12.84
N VAL A 281 -4.65 10.42 -13.82
CA VAL A 281 -5.55 9.27 -13.66
C VAL A 281 -7.03 9.62 -13.42
N GLN A 282 -7.65 10.36 -14.35
CA GLN A 282 -9.05 10.79 -14.16
C GLN A 282 -10.09 9.87 -14.80
N GLU A 283 -10.08 9.57 -16.10
CA GLU A 283 -11.36 9.11 -16.68
C GLU A 283 -11.81 7.70 -16.30
N GLU A 284 -10.93 6.70 -16.36
CA GLU A 284 -11.33 5.31 -16.10
C GLU A 284 -11.43 5.02 -14.60
N PHE A 285 -10.57 5.62 -13.79
CA PHE A 285 -10.60 5.54 -12.34
C PHE A 285 -11.76 6.34 -11.74
N VAL A 286 -12.10 7.52 -12.29
CA VAL A 286 -13.32 8.25 -11.90
C VAL A 286 -14.56 7.46 -12.33
N LYS A 287 -14.56 6.78 -13.49
CA LYS A 287 -15.68 5.90 -13.87
C LYS A 287 -15.85 4.73 -12.90
N ARG A 288 -14.77 4.03 -12.52
CA ARG A 288 -14.82 2.93 -11.54
C ARG A 288 -15.17 3.41 -10.13
N GLY A 289 -14.61 4.55 -9.71
CA GLY A 289 -14.96 5.22 -8.46
C GLY A 289 -16.42 5.67 -8.42
N ARG A 290 -16.96 6.22 -9.53
CA ARG A 290 -18.36 6.58 -9.67
C ARG A 290 -19.28 5.36 -9.71
N ALA A 291 -18.87 4.25 -10.33
CA ALA A 291 -19.64 3.02 -10.31
C ALA A 291 -19.74 2.43 -8.90
N ARG A 292 -18.62 2.41 -8.16
CA ARG A 292 -18.59 2.01 -6.73
C ARG A 292 -19.38 2.98 -5.85
N GLN A 293 -19.31 4.29 -6.12
CA GLN A 293 -20.08 5.32 -5.43
C GLN A 293 -21.59 5.20 -5.70
N ALA A 294 -21.99 4.96 -6.94
CA ALA A 294 -23.38 4.73 -7.31
C ALA A 294 -23.93 3.48 -6.63
N LEU A 295 -23.15 2.39 -6.57
CA LEU A 295 -23.52 1.19 -5.82
C LEU A 295 -23.72 1.48 -4.33
N ALA A 296 -22.86 2.27 -3.70
CA ALA A 296 -23.01 2.66 -2.29
C ALA A 296 -24.25 3.55 -2.05
N GLU A 297 -24.51 4.52 -2.94
CA GLU A 297 -25.65 5.45 -2.84
C GLU A 297 -27.00 4.76 -3.09
N ASP A 298 -27.09 3.88 -4.08
CA ASP A 298 -28.32 3.13 -4.40
C ASP A 298 -28.70 2.16 -3.27
N TRP A 299 -27.69 1.54 -2.65
CA TRP A 299 -27.87 0.72 -1.46
C TRP A 299 -28.35 1.51 -0.23
N THR A 300 -27.90 2.75 -0.08
CA THR A 300 -28.33 3.61 1.04
C THR A 300 -29.81 4.01 0.89
N LYS A 301 -30.28 4.21 -0.35
CA LYS A 301 -31.70 4.50 -0.65
C LYS A 301 -32.62 3.30 -0.42
N MET A 302 -32.13 2.08 -0.64
CA MET A 302 -32.90 0.86 -0.35
C MET A 302 -33.12 0.59 1.15
N ARG A 303 -32.48 1.36 2.05
CA ARG A 303 -32.49 1.11 3.50
C ARG A 303 -33.33 2.10 4.32
N MET A 304 -34.07 3.02 3.70
CA MET A 304 -35.06 3.85 4.40
C MET A 304 -36.39 3.08 4.45
N PRO A 305 -36.87 2.62 5.62
CA PRO A 305 -38.25 2.19 5.73
C PRO A 305 -39.12 3.42 5.42
N LYS A 306 -40.05 3.30 4.47
CA LYS A 306 -41.15 4.26 4.39
C LYS A 306 -41.89 4.18 5.73
N GLN A 307 -41.67 5.15 6.62
CA GLN A 307 -42.63 5.43 7.67
C GLN A 307 -43.91 5.90 6.98
N GLN A 308 -44.80 4.95 6.70
CA GLN A 308 -46.19 5.27 6.45
C GLN A 308 -46.77 5.74 7.79
N ALA A 309 -47.08 7.03 7.84
CA ALA A 309 -47.98 7.58 8.83
C ALA A 309 -49.33 6.85 8.70
N SER A 310 -49.70 6.06 9.71
CA SER A 310 -51.08 5.65 9.94
C SER A 310 -51.79 6.81 10.64
N GLU A 311 -52.57 7.57 9.88
CA GLU A 311 -53.64 8.39 10.45
C GLU A 311 -54.79 7.45 10.86
N ASP A 312 -54.93 7.24 12.17
CA ASP A 312 -56.12 6.62 12.75
C ASP A 312 -57.26 7.65 12.75
N THR A 313 -58.24 7.45 11.88
CA THR A 313 -59.60 7.97 12.01
C THR A 313 -60.42 7.02 12.88
N ASP A 314 -60.63 7.39 14.15
CA ASP A 314 -61.61 6.78 15.05
C ASP A 314 -62.96 7.48 14.89
N ALA A 315 -63.96 6.77 14.37
CA ALA A 315 -65.36 7.18 14.39
C ALA A 315 -66.27 5.98 14.70
N SER A 316 -66.92 6.06 15.88
CA SER A 316 -68.20 5.48 16.30
C SER A 316 -68.50 4.01 15.97
N ASN A 317 -68.81 3.22 17.01
CA ASN A 317 -70.22 2.89 17.23
C ASN A 317 -70.52 2.36 18.63
N ASP A 318 -71.62 2.89 19.12
CA ASP A 318 -72.26 2.71 20.41
C ASP A 318 -73.36 1.64 20.30
N SER A 319 -73.63 0.97 21.42
CA SER A 319 -74.87 0.26 21.78
C SER A 319 -75.31 -0.94 20.92
N GLY A 320 -75.69 -2.12 21.42
CA GLY A 320 -76.04 -2.58 22.76
C GLY A 320 -76.88 -3.87 22.63
N ALA A 321 -77.16 -4.49 23.78
CA ALA A 321 -78.28 -5.40 24.07
C ALA A 321 -78.17 -6.94 23.85
N ILE A 322 -77.90 -7.60 24.99
CA ILE A 322 -78.65 -8.67 25.71
C ILE A 322 -79.09 -10.00 25.03
N LEU A 323 -78.86 -11.08 25.81
CA LEU A 323 -79.66 -12.31 26.06
C LEU A 323 -79.19 -13.65 25.46
N THR A 324 -78.43 -14.37 26.32
CA THR A 324 -78.62 -15.76 26.76
C THR A 324 -79.12 -16.84 25.77
N LYS A 325 -78.40 -17.97 25.71
CA LYS A 325 -78.92 -19.27 26.21
C LYS A 325 -77.84 -20.37 26.27
N LYS A 326 -78.08 -21.24 27.25
CA LYS A 326 -77.33 -22.41 27.73
C LYS A 326 -77.35 -23.60 26.77
N ARG A 327 -76.48 -24.57 27.13
CA ARG A 327 -76.48 -26.04 26.92
C ARG A 327 -75.60 -26.49 25.75
N LYS A 328 -74.88 -27.61 25.81
CA LYS A 328 -74.38 -28.55 26.85
C LYS A 328 -73.41 -29.45 26.07
N PRO A 329 -72.45 -30.12 26.72
CA PRO A 329 -71.41 -30.87 26.03
C PRO A 329 -71.83 -32.32 25.74
N LYS A 330 -71.24 -32.89 24.70
CA LYS A 330 -70.63 -34.23 24.69
C LYS A 330 -69.65 -34.30 23.53
#